data_AF-A0A6N6QCE0-F1
#
_entry.id   AF-A0A6N6QCE0-F1
#
_cell.length_a   1.000
_cell.length_b   1.000
_cell.length_c   1.000
_cell.angle_alpha   90.00
_cell.angle_beta   90.00
_cell.angle_gamma   90.00
#
_symmetry.space_group_name_H-M   'P 1'
#
loop_
_entity.id
_entity.type
_entity.pdbx_description
1 polymer ?
#
loop_
_entity_poly.entity_id
_entity_poly.type
_entity_poly.pdbx_seq_one_letter_code
_entity_poly.pdbx_strand_id
1 'polypeptide(L)'
;MSKAVPPPNPTARSLGFCTFPSFAETQPHLQRSCREAWVGGGGKPESKSARNHSMAEDRMQLHRWELKYIIPEELALGIREFVRAYLDVDEYGIGRPNLSYTIHNLYLDSDDLAIYWGTINGDRNRYKLRIRFYGDNPKSPVYFEIKRRSNDAILKQRGGVKRGAVAAVLAGQLPGAEDLVSGDARQSAAIQRFVQLMEADRATPTAHVCYEREAWISPSDNAVRVTLDRNVLIAPEFNARFEARMDGASEVFGKRVVLELKFTGRFPDWFGEMVRIFGLKQGSASKYADGIATKGESHFYRHGQQGPVRADPAASEANRRARLGRIERPLEGA
;
A
#
# COMPACT_ATOMS: atom_id res chain seq x y z
N MET A 1 -19.24 -26.73 -50.03
CA MET A 1 -19.10 -28.16 -49.65
C MET A 1 -19.21 -28.27 -48.15
N SER A 2 -20.41 -28.61 -47.67
CA SER A 2 -20.79 -28.63 -46.25
C SER A 2 -20.07 -29.73 -45.48
N LYS A 3 -19.43 -29.39 -44.37
CA LYS A 3 -18.93 -30.35 -43.37
C LYS A 3 -19.84 -30.32 -42.15
N ALA A 4 -20.22 -31.51 -41.71
CA ALA A 4 -21.20 -31.81 -40.68
C ALA A 4 -20.74 -31.40 -39.27
N VAL A 5 -21.71 -30.95 -38.47
CA VAL A 5 -21.61 -30.69 -37.02
C VAL A 5 -22.17 -31.91 -36.28
N PRO A 6 -21.47 -32.51 -35.30
CA PRO A 6 -22.04 -33.57 -34.48
C PRO A 6 -22.90 -33.01 -33.33
N PRO A 7 -23.95 -33.72 -32.88
CA PRO A 7 -24.88 -33.26 -31.85
C PRO A 7 -24.31 -33.34 -30.42
N PRO A 8 -24.86 -32.59 -29.45
CA PRO A 8 -24.39 -32.56 -28.07
C PRO A 8 -24.86 -33.79 -27.27
N ASN A 9 -23.97 -34.23 -26.38
CA ASN A 9 -24.14 -35.38 -25.50
C ASN A 9 -25.00 -35.01 -24.26
N PRO A 10 -26.09 -35.73 -23.93
CA PRO A 10 -26.99 -35.36 -22.84
C PRO A 10 -26.71 -36.19 -21.58
N THR A 11 -25.94 -35.65 -20.63
CA THR A 11 -25.97 -36.11 -19.23
C THR A 11 -25.70 -34.94 -18.29
N ALA A 12 -26.73 -34.11 -18.09
CA ALA A 12 -26.86 -33.27 -16.92
C ALA A 12 -27.37 -34.16 -15.77
N ARG A 13 -26.50 -34.47 -14.80
CA ARG A 13 -26.96 -34.91 -13.48
C ARG A 13 -27.19 -33.67 -12.63
N SER A 14 -28.46 -33.52 -12.24
CA SER A 14 -28.94 -32.62 -11.22
C SER A 14 -28.06 -32.67 -9.96
N LEU A 15 -27.48 -31.52 -9.59
CA LEU A 15 -27.05 -31.28 -8.22
C LEU A 15 -27.92 -30.17 -7.65
N GLY A 16 -28.50 -30.49 -6.50
CA GLY A 16 -29.63 -29.81 -5.92
C GLY A 16 -29.34 -28.38 -5.52
N PHE A 17 -30.42 -27.60 -5.50
CA PHE A 17 -30.58 -26.45 -4.65
C PHE A 17 -30.20 -26.81 -3.20
N CYS A 18 -29.00 -26.44 -2.78
CA CYS A 18 -28.67 -26.30 -1.37
C CYS A 18 -28.86 -24.84 -0.99
N THR A 19 -30.02 -24.57 -0.41
CA THR A 19 -30.29 -23.37 0.40
C THR A 19 -29.28 -23.33 1.56
N PHE A 20 -28.39 -22.34 1.56
CA PHE A 20 -27.55 -22.05 2.73
C PHE A 20 -28.18 -20.93 3.58
N PRO A 21 -28.17 -21.05 4.91
CA PRO A 21 -28.85 -20.13 5.82
C PRO A 21 -28.19 -18.74 5.84
N SER A 22 -29.04 -17.74 6.02
CA SER A 22 -28.70 -16.35 6.32
C SER A 22 -27.70 -16.27 7.49
N PHE A 23 -26.44 -15.97 7.19
CA PHE A 23 -25.44 -15.57 8.18
C PHE A 23 -25.39 -14.04 8.25
N ALA A 24 -26.47 -13.47 8.77
CA ALA A 24 -26.55 -12.08 9.16
C ALA A 24 -26.13 -11.96 10.62
N GLU A 25 -24.84 -12.00 10.92
CA GLU A 25 -24.30 -11.52 12.21
C GLU A 25 -22.77 -11.55 12.22
N THR A 26 -22.14 -10.43 11.82
CA THR A 26 -20.96 -9.89 12.49
C THR A 26 -20.64 -8.50 11.96
N GLN A 27 -20.53 -7.54 12.89
CA GLN A 27 -20.06 -6.14 12.76
C GLN A 27 -21.12 -5.02 12.54
N PRO A 28 -21.93 -4.70 13.56
CA PRO A 28 -22.88 -3.57 13.51
C PRO A 28 -22.25 -2.17 13.68
N HIS A 29 -20.94 -2.03 13.90
CA HIS A 29 -20.31 -0.75 14.22
C HIS A 29 -19.91 0.10 13.00
N LEU A 30 -19.91 -0.45 11.77
CA LEU A 30 -19.65 0.33 10.55
C LEU A 30 -20.92 0.74 9.79
N GLN A 31 -22.09 0.16 10.10
CA GLN A 31 -23.36 0.56 9.45
C GLN A 31 -24.09 1.71 10.15
N ARG A 32 -23.83 1.94 11.45
CA ARG A 32 -24.53 3.01 12.19
C ARG A 32 -23.97 4.42 11.96
N SER A 33 -22.71 4.57 11.55
CA SER A 33 -22.13 5.89 11.25
C SER A 33 -22.51 6.45 9.86
N CYS A 34 -23.26 5.70 9.04
CA CYS A 34 -23.56 6.07 7.64
C CYS A 34 -25.07 6.09 7.32
N ARG A 35 -25.98 6.10 8.31
CA ARG A 35 -27.43 5.95 8.07
C ARG A 35 -28.35 6.94 8.79
N GLU A 36 -27.87 8.09 9.23
CA GLU A 36 -28.75 9.15 9.78
C GLU A 36 -28.65 10.44 8.96
N ALA A 37 -29.52 10.55 7.96
CA ALA A 37 -29.99 11.82 7.43
C ALA A 37 -31.21 11.59 6.52
N TRP A 38 -32.35 11.11 7.05
CA TRP A 38 -33.65 11.26 6.39
C TRP A 38 -34.79 11.05 7.40
N VAL A 39 -35.38 12.16 7.90
CA VAL A 39 -36.76 12.24 8.43
C VAL A 39 -37.34 13.61 8.09
N GLY A 40 -38.47 13.60 7.35
CA GLY A 40 -39.45 14.69 7.21
C GLY A 40 -39.13 15.75 6.15
N GLY A 41 -40.04 16.20 5.28
CA GLY A 41 -41.47 16.01 5.15
C GLY A 41 -41.96 16.75 3.88
N GLY A 42 -43.11 16.35 3.34
CA GLY A 42 -43.65 16.88 2.09
C GLY A 42 -44.22 18.29 2.20
N GLY A 43 -44.08 19.05 1.11
CA GLY A 43 -44.75 20.33 0.85
C GLY A 43 -44.56 20.73 -0.62
N LYS A 44 -45.67 21.05 -1.31
CA LYS A 44 -45.74 21.41 -2.75
C LYS A 44 -45.18 22.83 -3.03
N PRO A 45 -44.93 23.20 -4.31
CA PRO A 45 -44.00 24.27 -4.66
C PRO A 45 -44.68 25.63 -4.83
N GLU A 46 -43.98 26.70 -4.47
CA GLU A 46 -44.26 28.06 -4.91
C GLU A 46 -43.01 28.70 -5.53
N SER A 47 -43.26 29.49 -6.57
CA SER A 47 -42.28 30.15 -7.42
C SER A 47 -41.84 31.49 -6.84
N LYS A 48 -40.56 31.84 -6.97
CA LYS A 48 -40.06 33.12 -7.51
C LYS A 48 -38.54 33.31 -7.35
N SER A 49 -37.99 33.91 -8.39
CA SER A 49 -36.85 34.84 -8.42
C SER A 49 -35.43 34.28 -8.25
N ALA A 50 -34.73 34.23 -9.39
CA ALA A 50 -33.31 33.98 -9.54
C ALA A 50 -32.46 35.06 -8.83
N ARG A 51 -31.54 34.61 -7.98
CA ARG A 51 -30.33 35.34 -7.60
C ARG A 51 -29.16 34.39 -7.81
N ASN A 52 -28.32 34.69 -8.80
CA ASN A 52 -27.02 34.08 -9.03
C ASN A 52 -26.15 34.28 -7.76
N HIS A 53 -26.15 33.28 -6.89
CA HIS A 53 -25.04 33.06 -5.98
C HIS A 53 -24.15 32.02 -6.64
N SER A 54 -22.99 32.48 -7.08
CA SER A 54 -21.82 31.64 -7.35
C SER A 54 -21.66 30.68 -6.18
N MET A 55 -22.09 29.44 -6.37
CA MET A 55 -21.77 28.33 -5.49
C MET A 55 -20.27 28.12 -5.65
N ALA A 56 -19.50 28.80 -4.81
CA ALA A 56 -18.14 28.38 -4.52
C ALA A 56 -18.23 26.90 -4.18
N GLU A 57 -17.70 26.05 -5.06
CA GLU A 57 -17.63 24.62 -4.83
C GLU A 57 -16.96 24.43 -3.47
N ASP A 58 -17.76 24.01 -2.49
CA ASP A 58 -17.28 23.56 -1.20
C ASP A 58 -16.50 22.27 -1.47
N ARG A 59 -15.24 22.41 -1.91
CA ARG A 59 -14.28 21.32 -2.03
C ARG A 59 -13.90 20.94 -0.60
N MET A 60 -14.84 20.32 0.12
CA MET A 60 -14.50 19.43 1.23
C MET A 60 -13.40 18.51 0.70
N GLN A 61 -12.20 18.64 1.26
CA GLN A 61 -11.06 17.82 0.85
C GLN A 61 -11.41 16.36 1.13
N LEU A 62 -11.81 15.63 0.09
CA LEU A 62 -12.20 14.24 0.22
C LEU A 62 -11.01 13.43 0.74
N HIS A 63 -11.22 12.71 1.84
CA HIS A 63 -10.19 11.85 2.42
C HIS A 63 -9.81 10.73 1.45
N ARG A 64 -8.51 10.42 1.39
CA ARG A 64 -7.97 9.30 0.61
C ARG A 64 -7.69 8.11 1.50
N TRP A 65 -8.28 6.98 1.15
CA TRP A 65 -8.22 5.73 1.91
C TRP A 65 -7.32 4.70 1.23
N GLU A 66 -6.73 3.80 2.02
CA GLU A 66 -5.87 2.69 1.56
C GLU A 66 -6.20 1.44 2.39
N LEU A 67 -6.86 0.45 1.77
CA LEU A 67 -7.18 -0.85 2.37
C LEU A 67 -6.21 -1.90 1.82
N LYS A 68 -5.84 -2.87 2.66
CA LYS A 68 -4.86 -3.91 2.30
C LYS A 68 -5.35 -5.30 2.62
N TYR A 69 -4.95 -6.23 1.76
CA TYR A 69 -5.30 -7.64 1.86
C TYR A 69 -4.06 -8.47 1.49
N ILE A 70 -3.91 -9.62 2.14
CA ILE A 70 -2.91 -10.62 1.77
C ILE A 70 -3.69 -11.81 1.22
N ILE A 71 -3.49 -12.11 -0.05
CA ILE A 71 -4.29 -13.08 -0.82
C ILE A 71 -3.36 -14.07 -1.53
N PRO A 72 -3.83 -15.28 -1.86
CA PRO A 72 -3.08 -16.21 -2.67
C PRO A 72 -3.08 -15.76 -4.15
N GLU A 73 -2.15 -16.26 -4.95
CA GLU A 73 -1.99 -15.85 -6.35
C GLU A 73 -3.23 -16.15 -7.19
N GLU A 74 -3.92 -17.27 -6.93
CA GLU A 74 -5.11 -17.68 -7.66
C GLU A 74 -6.24 -16.64 -7.53
N LEU A 75 -6.46 -16.12 -6.31
CA LEU A 75 -7.41 -15.03 -6.07
C LEU A 75 -6.95 -13.72 -6.72
N ALA A 76 -5.65 -13.45 -6.73
CA ALA A 76 -5.09 -12.24 -7.37
C ALA A 76 -5.34 -12.23 -8.89
N LEU A 77 -5.26 -13.40 -9.55
CA LEU A 77 -5.60 -13.53 -10.97
C LEU A 77 -7.10 -13.32 -11.23
N GLY A 78 -7.98 -13.84 -10.38
CA GLY A 78 -9.43 -13.57 -10.47
C GLY A 78 -9.76 -12.09 -10.27
N ILE A 79 -9.13 -11.45 -9.27
CA ILE A 79 -9.28 -10.01 -9.01
C ILE A 79 -8.77 -9.18 -10.19
N ARG A 80 -7.67 -9.57 -10.83
CA ARG A 80 -7.16 -8.89 -12.03
C ARG A 80 -8.23 -8.83 -13.12
N GLU A 81 -8.86 -9.96 -13.44
CA GLU A 81 -9.90 -9.99 -14.49
C GLU A 81 -11.14 -9.18 -14.09
N PHE A 82 -11.52 -9.19 -12.80
CA PHE A 82 -12.60 -8.35 -12.30
C PHE A 82 -12.28 -6.85 -12.44
N VAL A 83 -11.07 -6.43 -12.04
CA VAL A 83 -10.65 -5.02 -12.01
C VAL A 83 -10.52 -4.44 -13.42
N ARG A 84 -10.15 -5.26 -14.41
CA ARG A 84 -10.03 -4.83 -15.82
C ARG A 84 -11.33 -4.29 -16.41
N ALA A 85 -12.49 -4.65 -15.87
CA ALA A 85 -13.77 -4.08 -16.30
C ALA A 85 -13.98 -2.61 -15.86
N TYR A 86 -13.19 -2.12 -14.89
CA TYR A 86 -13.35 -0.81 -14.27
C TYR A 86 -12.15 0.11 -14.42
N LEU A 87 -10.94 -0.45 -14.51
CA LEU A 87 -9.67 0.29 -14.48
C LEU A 87 -8.76 -0.12 -15.64
N ASP A 88 -7.85 0.79 -15.99
CA ASP A 88 -6.79 0.55 -16.97
C ASP A 88 -5.48 0.18 -16.29
N VAL A 89 -4.62 -0.54 -17.02
CA VAL A 89 -3.26 -0.84 -16.56
C VAL A 89 -2.43 0.45 -16.54
N ASP A 90 -1.69 0.65 -15.45
CA ASP A 90 -0.74 1.76 -15.29
C ASP A 90 0.34 1.74 -16.38
N GLU A 91 0.79 2.92 -16.82
CA GLU A 91 1.72 3.10 -17.95
C GLU A 91 2.99 2.26 -17.85
N TYR A 92 3.50 2.06 -16.63
CA TYR A 92 4.72 1.29 -16.37
C TYR A 92 4.54 -0.22 -16.53
N GLY A 93 3.31 -0.73 -16.42
CA GLY A 93 2.98 -2.15 -16.55
C GLY A 93 2.67 -2.57 -17.99
N ILE A 94 2.27 -1.62 -18.85
CA ILE A 94 1.90 -1.90 -20.24
C ILE A 94 3.09 -2.54 -20.98
N GLY A 95 2.83 -3.63 -21.69
CA GLY A 95 3.83 -4.34 -22.50
C GLY A 95 4.87 -5.13 -21.69
N ARG A 96 4.78 -5.16 -20.36
CA ARG A 96 5.69 -5.94 -19.50
C ARG A 96 5.10 -7.31 -19.14
N PRO A 97 5.96 -8.31 -18.85
CA PRO A 97 5.52 -9.58 -18.29
C PRO A 97 4.66 -9.36 -17.03
N ASN A 98 3.53 -10.08 -16.96
CA ASN A 98 2.56 -10.00 -15.86
C ASN A 98 2.03 -8.57 -15.57
N LEU A 99 2.09 -7.65 -16.54
CA LEU A 99 1.66 -6.25 -16.38
C LEU A 99 2.38 -5.55 -15.22
N SER A 100 3.62 -5.97 -14.95
CA SER A 100 4.30 -5.65 -13.69
C SER A 100 5.67 -5.01 -13.91
N TYR A 101 6.09 -4.21 -12.92
CA TYR A 101 7.40 -3.58 -12.88
C TYR A 101 8.01 -3.63 -11.48
N THR A 102 9.33 -3.74 -11.42
CA THR A 102 10.06 -3.86 -10.15
C THR A 102 10.21 -2.50 -9.46
N ILE A 103 9.95 -2.47 -8.16
CA ILE A 103 10.15 -1.27 -7.32
C ILE A 103 11.15 -1.59 -6.21
N HIS A 104 12.19 -0.77 -6.13
CA HIS A 104 13.17 -0.84 -5.05
C HIS A 104 12.97 0.31 -4.06
N ASN A 105 13.02 0.01 -2.77
CA ASN A 105 12.92 0.99 -1.70
C ASN A 105 13.97 0.67 -0.65
N LEU A 106 14.85 1.61 -0.35
CA LEU A 106 15.74 1.58 0.80
C LEU A 106 15.05 2.28 1.97
N TYR A 107 14.71 1.55 3.02
CA TYR A 107 14.16 2.10 4.24
C TYR A 107 15.27 2.55 5.17
N LEU A 108 15.02 3.67 5.83
CA LEU A 108 15.88 4.20 6.88
C LEU A 108 15.17 4.04 8.22
N ASP A 109 15.94 3.64 9.23
CA ASP A 109 15.53 3.51 10.61
C ASP A 109 16.74 3.78 11.52
N SER A 110 16.48 4.04 12.79
CA SER A 110 17.50 4.16 13.82
C SER A 110 18.19 2.80 14.04
N ASP A 111 19.38 2.80 14.64
CA ASP A 111 20.11 1.57 14.94
C ASP A 111 19.33 0.62 15.88
N ASP A 112 18.39 1.18 16.65
CA ASP A 112 17.51 0.44 17.55
C ASP A 112 16.14 0.09 16.94
N LEU A 113 15.93 0.38 15.64
CA LEU A 113 14.71 0.09 14.88
C LEU A 113 13.44 0.78 15.44
N ALA A 114 13.54 2.05 15.83
CA ALA A 114 12.45 2.79 16.44
C ALA A 114 11.22 2.93 15.53
N ILE A 115 11.41 3.17 14.22
CA ILE A 115 10.31 3.30 13.25
C ILE A 115 9.61 1.94 13.05
N TYR A 116 10.38 0.86 13.00
CA TYR A 116 9.87 -0.50 13.00
C TYR A 116 9.02 -0.79 14.23
N TRP A 117 9.56 -0.56 15.44
CA TRP A 117 8.84 -0.84 16.69
C TRP A 117 7.59 0.02 16.83
N GLY A 118 7.62 1.28 16.44
CA GLY A 118 6.41 2.12 16.40
C GLY A 118 5.34 1.59 15.43
N THR A 119 5.74 0.87 14.37
CA THR A 119 4.79 0.16 13.49
C THR A 119 4.23 -1.11 14.12
N ILE A 120 5.05 -1.87 14.86
CA ILE A 120 4.63 -3.09 15.57
C ILE A 120 3.68 -2.76 16.72
N ASN A 121 4.03 -1.75 17.52
CA ASN A 121 3.28 -1.31 18.69
C ASN A 121 2.01 -0.52 18.34
N GLY A 122 1.91 -0.04 17.09
CA GLY A 122 0.70 0.61 16.59
C GLY A 122 0.61 2.10 16.92
N ASP A 123 1.72 2.75 17.26
CA ASP A 123 1.82 4.14 17.71
C ASP A 123 1.04 5.12 16.83
N ARG A 124 0.23 5.98 17.45
CA ARG A 124 -0.73 6.85 16.75
C ARG A 124 -0.07 7.79 15.73
N ASN A 125 1.10 8.33 16.09
CA ASN A 125 1.90 9.20 15.23
C ASN A 125 3.15 8.45 14.81
N ARG A 126 3.14 7.92 13.59
CA ARG A 126 4.26 7.16 13.05
C ARG A 126 4.51 7.56 11.60
N TYR A 127 5.74 7.46 11.16
CA TYR A 127 6.09 7.65 9.76
C TYR A 127 7.07 6.59 9.29
N LYS A 128 7.35 6.60 7.99
CA LYS A 128 8.39 5.78 7.38
C LYS A 128 9.22 6.69 6.49
N LEU A 129 10.53 6.55 6.62
CA LEU A 129 11.50 7.14 5.74
C LEU A 129 11.93 6.08 4.72
N ARG A 130 11.80 6.40 3.44
CA ARG A 130 12.28 5.53 2.38
C ARG A 130 12.83 6.30 1.21
N ILE A 131 13.83 5.71 0.58
CA ILE A 131 14.43 6.18 -0.66
C ILE A 131 14.04 5.19 -1.74
N ARG A 132 13.22 5.65 -2.69
CA ARG A 132 12.74 4.85 -3.81
C ARG A 132 13.60 5.07 -5.04
N PHE A 133 13.97 3.98 -5.71
CA PHE A 133 14.71 4.03 -6.96
C PHE A 133 14.20 2.97 -7.94
N TYR A 134 14.53 3.15 -9.23
CA TYR A 134 14.10 2.30 -10.31
C TYR A 134 15.33 1.79 -11.08
N GLY A 135 15.66 0.52 -10.86
CA GLY A 135 16.77 -0.17 -11.50
C GLY A 135 18.15 0.43 -11.21
N ASP A 136 19.12 -0.01 -12.00
CA ASP A 136 20.54 0.25 -11.77
C ASP A 136 21.05 1.45 -12.57
N ASN A 137 20.24 2.02 -13.46
CA ASN A 137 20.63 3.14 -14.29
C ASN A 137 21.04 4.35 -13.42
N PRO A 138 22.31 4.80 -13.49
CA PRO A 138 22.80 5.94 -12.70
C PRO A 138 22.08 7.26 -13.00
N LYS A 139 21.48 7.39 -14.19
CA LYS A 139 20.72 8.59 -14.60
C LYS A 139 19.29 8.59 -14.08
N SER A 140 18.78 7.46 -13.59
CA SER A 140 17.42 7.40 -13.07
C SER A 140 17.31 8.21 -11.77
N PRO A 141 16.25 9.02 -11.61
CA PRO A 141 16.06 9.80 -10.40
C PRO A 141 15.77 8.90 -9.19
N VAL A 142 16.17 9.40 -8.03
CA VAL A 142 15.92 8.78 -6.72
C VAL A 142 14.96 9.66 -5.93
N TYR A 143 14.00 9.05 -5.25
CA TYR A 143 12.94 9.78 -4.55
C TYR A 143 13.01 9.53 -3.05
N PHE A 144 13.23 10.59 -2.30
CA PHE A 144 13.07 10.61 -0.85
C PHE A 144 11.58 10.72 -0.53
N GLU A 145 11.04 9.77 0.21
CA GLU A 145 9.62 9.72 0.53
C GLU A 145 9.39 9.58 2.05
N ILE A 146 8.46 10.38 2.55
CA ILE A 146 7.95 10.32 3.91
C ILE A 146 6.51 9.83 3.83
N LYS A 147 6.21 8.68 4.44
CA LYS A 147 4.83 8.21 4.61
C LYS A 147 4.44 8.33 6.08
N ARG A 148 3.68 9.37 6.44
CA ARG A 148 3.23 9.63 7.80
C ARG A 148 1.78 9.21 8.00
N ARG A 149 1.49 8.59 9.14
CA ARG A 149 0.15 8.41 9.67
C ARG A 149 0.02 9.26 10.93
N SER A 150 -0.95 10.18 10.94
CA SER A 150 -1.32 10.95 12.12
C SER A 150 -2.81 10.78 12.32
N ASN A 151 -3.20 10.08 13.39
CA ASN A 151 -4.56 9.55 13.56
C ASN A 151 -4.95 8.67 12.36
N ASP A 152 -6.03 9.00 11.65
CA ASP A 152 -6.48 8.31 10.45
C ASP A 152 -6.00 8.95 9.14
N ALA A 153 -5.34 10.11 9.20
CA ALA A 153 -4.82 10.77 8.02
C ALA A 153 -3.47 10.16 7.60
N ILE A 154 -3.36 9.80 6.32
CA ILE A 154 -2.11 9.39 5.68
C ILE A 154 -1.59 10.55 4.83
N LEU A 155 -0.43 11.08 5.19
CA LEU A 155 0.28 12.08 4.42
C LEU A 155 1.47 11.44 3.71
N LYS A 156 1.59 11.66 2.40
CA LYS A 156 2.77 11.31 1.63
C LYS A 156 3.44 12.57 1.11
N GLN A 157 4.71 12.76 1.46
CA GLN A 157 5.57 13.78 0.88
C GLN A 157 6.69 13.07 0.11
N ARG A 158 7.09 13.64 -1.03
CA ARG A 158 8.23 13.12 -1.80
C ARG A 158 8.98 14.25 -2.49
N GLY A 159 10.29 14.11 -2.59
CA GLY A 159 11.12 14.93 -3.46
C GLY A 159 12.10 14.07 -4.25
N GLY A 160 12.27 14.37 -5.53
CA GLY A 160 13.19 13.68 -6.42
C GLY A 160 14.53 14.40 -6.51
N VAL A 161 15.62 13.64 -6.42
CA VAL A 161 16.97 14.13 -6.69
C VAL A 161 17.67 13.27 -7.74
N LYS A 162 18.71 13.83 -8.35
CA LYS A 162 19.68 13.07 -9.14
C LYS A 162 20.48 12.14 -8.23
N ARG A 163 20.83 10.95 -8.73
CA ARG A 163 21.51 9.92 -7.93
C ARG A 163 22.84 10.39 -7.31
N GLY A 164 23.58 11.27 -8.00
CA GLY A 164 24.83 11.84 -7.48
C GLY A 164 24.68 12.67 -6.19
N ALA A 165 23.52 13.28 -5.96
CA ALA A 165 23.25 14.08 -4.77
C ALA A 165 22.82 13.23 -3.56
N VAL A 166 22.50 11.96 -3.74
CA VAL A 166 21.91 11.13 -2.68
C VAL A 166 22.84 10.95 -1.49
N ALA A 167 24.14 10.78 -1.73
CA ALA A 167 25.14 10.66 -0.66
C ALA A 167 25.22 11.94 0.20
N ALA A 168 25.19 13.11 -0.44
CA ALA A 168 25.15 14.41 0.24
C ALA A 168 23.89 14.55 1.11
N VAL A 169 22.73 14.18 0.57
CA VAL A 169 21.46 14.23 1.30
C VAL A 169 21.44 13.28 2.50
N LEU A 170 21.97 12.06 2.33
CA LEU A 170 22.13 11.11 3.44
C LEU A 170 23.13 11.58 4.50
N ALA A 171 24.06 12.45 4.13
CA ALA A 171 24.99 13.11 5.07
C ALA A 171 24.39 14.37 5.73
N GLY A 172 23.10 14.67 5.52
CA GLY A 172 22.40 15.81 6.12
C GLY A 172 22.41 17.10 5.28
N GLN A 173 23.03 17.08 4.10
CA GLN A 173 23.09 18.25 3.23
C GLN A 173 21.80 18.43 2.42
N LEU A 174 21.35 19.68 2.24
CA LEU A 174 20.22 19.95 1.35
C LEU A 174 20.72 20.04 -0.10
N PRO A 175 20.01 19.43 -1.06
CA PRO A 175 20.42 19.47 -2.46
C PRO A 175 20.26 20.86 -3.07
N GLY A 176 21.16 21.22 -3.98
CA GLY A 176 21.04 22.43 -4.80
C GLY A 176 19.89 22.34 -5.80
N ALA A 177 19.54 23.45 -6.46
CA ALA A 177 18.48 23.48 -7.46
C ALA A 177 18.80 22.58 -8.67
N GLU A 178 20.08 22.47 -9.01
CA GLU A 178 20.63 21.62 -10.07
C GLU A 178 20.52 20.12 -9.77
N ASP A 179 20.41 19.75 -8.50
CA ASP A 179 20.34 18.36 -8.06
C ASP A 179 18.90 17.84 -8.02
N LEU A 180 17.92 18.74 -8.00
CA LEU A 180 16.51 18.40 -7.98
C LEU A 180 16.03 17.91 -9.35
N VAL A 181 15.09 16.96 -9.33
CA VAL A 181 14.42 16.46 -10.55
C VAL A 181 13.38 17.46 -11.07
N SER A 182 12.88 18.33 -10.18
CA SER A 182 11.87 19.34 -10.48
C SER A 182 12.11 20.58 -9.64
N GLY A 183 11.86 21.76 -10.22
CA GLY A 183 11.90 23.05 -9.51
C GLY A 183 10.67 23.31 -8.62
N ASP A 184 9.80 22.33 -8.39
CA ASP A 184 8.66 22.48 -7.48
C ASP A 184 9.13 22.60 -6.02
N ALA A 185 8.85 23.75 -5.39
CA ALA A 185 9.18 24.04 -3.99
C ALA A 185 8.62 22.99 -3.01
N ARG A 186 7.56 22.26 -3.37
CA ARG A 186 7.04 21.16 -2.54
C ARG A 186 8.00 19.98 -2.46
N GLN A 187 8.80 19.73 -3.50
CA GLN A 187 9.77 18.64 -3.51
C GLN A 187 10.99 18.98 -2.64
N SER A 188 11.51 20.21 -2.73
CA SER A 188 12.60 20.66 -1.87
C SER A 188 12.18 20.67 -0.40
N ALA A 189 10.98 21.16 -0.09
CA ALA A 189 10.40 21.10 1.26
C ALA A 189 10.24 19.66 1.77
N ALA A 190 9.87 18.71 0.90
CA ALA A 190 9.79 17.29 1.26
C ALA A 190 11.16 16.69 1.59
N ILE A 191 12.22 17.06 0.85
CA ILE A 191 13.59 16.61 1.12
C ILE A 191 14.11 17.22 2.41
N GLN A 192 13.92 18.53 2.61
CA GLN A 192 14.28 19.19 3.87
C GLN A 192 13.60 18.51 5.06
N ARG A 193 12.30 18.22 4.95
CA ARG A 193 11.57 17.50 6.00
C ARG A 193 12.09 16.08 6.20
N PHE A 194 12.53 15.41 5.13
CA PHE A 194 13.11 14.07 5.21
C PHE A 194 14.41 14.11 6.01
N VAL A 195 15.31 15.04 5.69
CA VAL A 195 16.59 15.22 6.39
C VAL A 195 16.36 15.52 7.87
N GLN A 196 15.43 16.42 8.21
CA GLN A 196 15.10 16.72 9.60
C GLN A 196 14.63 15.49 10.40
N LEU A 197 13.77 14.66 9.82
CA LEU A 197 13.30 13.44 10.48
C LEU A 197 14.41 12.39 10.58
N MET A 198 15.23 12.27 9.53
CA MET A 198 16.38 11.39 9.51
C MET A 198 17.38 11.73 10.63
N GLU A 199 17.71 13.02 10.80
CA GLU A 199 18.61 13.47 11.86
C GLU A 199 17.98 13.31 13.26
N ALA A 200 16.69 13.66 13.41
CA ALA A 200 15.98 13.56 14.68
C ALA A 200 15.93 12.11 15.21
N ASP A 201 15.71 11.14 14.32
CA ASP A 201 15.67 9.72 14.67
C ASP A 201 17.05 9.05 14.60
N ARG A 202 18.09 9.78 14.15
CA ARG A 202 19.39 9.18 13.77
C ARG A 202 19.21 8.02 12.79
N ALA A 203 18.25 8.16 11.87
CA ALA A 203 17.88 7.11 10.94
C ALA A 203 18.95 6.97 9.86
N THR A 204 19.36 5.74 9.60
CA THR A 204 20.34 5.41 8.56
C THR A 204 19.80 4.27 7.69
N PRO A 205 20.39 4.01 6.51
CA PRO A 205 20.00 2.87 5.69
C PRO A 205 19.93 1.57 6.50
N THR A 206 18.79 0.88 6.47
CA THR A 206 18.55 -0.31 7.29
C THR A 206 18.15 -1.52 6.44
N ALA A 207 17.18 -1.33 5.53
CA ALA A 207 16.61 -2.45 4.79
C ALA A 207 16.26 -2.08 3.35
N HIS A 208 16.66 -2.94 2.43
CA HIS A 208 16.22 -2.89 1.04
C HIS A 208 14.99 -3.77 0.87
N VAL A 209 13.90 -3.19 0.36
CA VAL A 209 12.66 -3.87 0.02
C VAL A 209 12.42 -3.77 -1.48
N CYS A 210 12.25 -4.92 -2.11
CA CYS A 210 11.94 -5.07 -3.53
C CYS A 210 10.60 -5.80 -3.71
N TYR A 211 9.86 -5.49 -4.77
CA TYR A 211 8.66 -6.23 -5.17
C TYR A 211 8.31 -5.90 -6.62
N GLU A 212 7.52 -6.77 -7.23
CA GLU A 212 6.92 -6.58 -8.54
C GLU A 212 5.52 -6.00 -8.37
N ARG A 213 5.27 -4.83 -8.94
CA ARG A 213 3.98 -4.15 -8.86
C ARG A 213 3.25 -4.27 -10.18
N GLU A 214 2.05 -4.82 -10.10
CA GLU A 214 0.99 -4.59 -11.07
C GLU A 214 0.05 -3.50 -10.52
N ALA A 215 -0.30 -2.53 -11.34
CA ALA A 215 -1.12 -1.39 -10.93
C ALA A 215 -2.22 -1.10 -11.95
N TRP A 216 -3.41 -0.82 -11.43
CA TRP A 216 -4.61 -0.48 -12.18
C TRP A 216 -5.12 0.87 -11.70
N ILE A 217 -5.36 1.79 -12.63
CA ILE A 217 -5.72 3.19 -12.37
C ILE A 217 -7.01 3.56 -13.09
N SER A 218 -7.75 4.50 -12.51
CA SER A 218 -8.94 5.05 -13.17
C SER A 218 -8.51 5.81 -14.44
N PRO A 219 -9.18 5.60 -15.59
CA PRO A 219 -8.83 6.27 -16.84
C PRO A 219 -9.04 7.78 -16.80
N SER A 220 -9.99 8.22 -15.97
CA SER A 220 -10.50 9.59 -15.96
C SER A 220 -9.97 10.44 -14.80
N ASP A 221 -9.56 9.81 -13.70
CA ASP A 221 -9.11 10.52 -12.50
C ASP A 221 -8.12 9.71 -11.64
N ASN A 222 -7.65 10.32 -10.55
CA ASN A 222 -6.84 9.64 -9.53
C ASN A 222 -7.67 9.16 -8.34
N ALA A 223 -9.00 9.10 -8.48
CA ALA A 223 -9.90 8.78 -7.39
C ALA A 223 -9.71 7.33 -6.95
N VAL A 224 -9.61 6.38 -7.88
CA VAL A 224 -9.49 4.94 -7.58
C VAL A 224 -8.21 4.34 -8.17
N ARG A 225 -7.54 3.48 -7.38
CA ARG A 225 -6.37 2.70 -7.81
C ARG A 225 -6.33 1.35 -7.10
N VAL A 226 -6.03 0.30 -7.84
CA VAL A 226 -5.74 -1.04 -7.30
C VAL A 226 -4.29 -1.40 -7.59
N THR A 227 -3.61 -2.03 -6.64
CA THR A 227 -2.27 -2.58 -6.88
C THR A 227 -2.15 -3.99 -6.33
N LEU A 228 -1.47 -4.85 -7.09
CA LEU A 228 -1.11 -6.21 -6.73
C LEU A 228 0.42 -6.27 -6.65
N ASP A 229 0.95 -6.40 -5.44
CA ASP A 229 2.40 -6.50 -5.23
C ASP A 229 2.81 -7.95 -4.96
N ARG A 230 3.66 -8.49 -5.83
CA ARG A 230 4.17 -9.86 -5.82
C ARG A 230 5.66 -9.89 -5.46
N ASN A 231 6.15 -11.08 -5.12
CA ASN A 231 7.58 -11.34 -4.92
C ASN A 231 8.21 -10.29 -3.99
N VAL A 232 7.56 -10.05 -2.85
CA VAL A 232 8.01 -9.04 -1.89
C VAL A 232 9.21 -9.59 -1.14
N LEU A 233 10.37 -9.01 -1.39
CA LEU A 233 11.65 -9.37 -0.81
C LEU A 233 12.15 -8.28 0.14
N ILE A 234 12.87 -8.70 1.17
CA ILE A 234 13.61 -7.80 2.07
C ILE A 234 15.03 -8.32 2.31
N ALA A 235 16.00 -7.42 2.37
CA ALA A 235 17.38 -7.70 2.76
C ALA A 235 17.92 -6.56 3.65
N PRO A 236 18.85 -6.84 4.57
CA PRO A 236 19.59 -5.78 5.26
C PRO A 236 20.45 -4.99 4.25
N GLU A 237 20.44 -3.67 4.36
CA GLU A 237 21.22 -2.78 3.48
C GLU A 237 21.63 -1.53 4.26
N PHE A 238 22.92 -1.46 4.62
CA PHE A 238 23.49 -0.40 5.45
C PHE A 238 24.36 0.60 4.68
N ASN A 239 24.71 0.28 3.43
CA ASN A 239 25.66 1.02 2.59
C ASN A 239 24.98 1.90 1.54
N ALA A 240 23.65 1.79 1.39
CA ALA A 240 22.88 2.52 0.39
C ALA A 240 23.41 2.35 -1.05
N ARG A 241 23.60 1.08 -1.48
CA ARG A 241 24.17 0.79 -2.82
C ARG A 241 23.29 1.23 -3.99
N PHE A 242 21.97 1.28 -3.80
CA PHE A 242 20.98 1.58 -4.84
C PHE A 242 21.08 0.68 -6.08
N GLU A 243 21.43 -0.58 -5.87
CA GLU A 243 21.47 -1.63 -6.87
C GLU A 243 20.24 -2.53 -6.74
N ALA A 244 19.84 -3.19 -7.83
CA ALA A 244 18.74 -4.13 -7.85
C ALA A 244 19.10 -5.43 -7.12
N ARG A 245 20.40 -5.75 -7.08
CA ARG A 245 20.94 -6.93 -6.38
C ARG A 245 20.70 -6.82 -4.87
N MET A 246 20.13 -7.88 -4.30
CA MET A 246 19.89 -8.01 -2.86
C MET A 246 20.67 -9.21 -2.32
N ASP A 247 21.60 -8.97 -1.39
CA ASP A 247 22.33 -10.05 -0.72
C ASP A 247 21.54 -10.53 0.50
N GLY A 248 21.35 -11.85 0.64
CA GLY A 248 20.62 -12.41 1.77
C GLY A 248 19.13 -12.02 1.80
N ALA A 249 18.49 -11.90 0.64
CA ALA A 249 17.06 -11.58 0.56
C ALA A 249 16.18 -12.67 1.18
N SER A 250 15.04 -12.27 1.74
CA SER A 250 14.00 -13.17 2.27
C SER A 250 12.62 -12.75 1.78
N GLU A 251 11.77 -13.71 1.48
CA GLU A 251 10.37 -13.48 1.11
C GLU A 251 9.57 -13.00 2.32
N VAL A 252 8.85 -11.89 2.18
CA VAL A 252 8.08 -11.29 3.28
C VAL A 252 6.72 -11.97 3.45
N PHE A 253 6.07 -12.30 2.32
CA PHE A 253 4.71 -12.86 2.30
C PHE A 253 4.65 -14.22 1.59
N GLY A 254 5.80 -14.88 1.40
CA GLY A 254 5.90 -16.09 0.58
C GLY A 254 5.34 -15.89 -0.83
N LYS A 255 4.58 -16.88 -1.31
CA LYS A 255 3.86 -16.85 -2.60
C LYS A 255 2.57 -16.00 -2.60
N ARG A 256 2.29 -15.25 -1.53
CA ARG A 256 1.06 -14.44 -1.41
C ARG A 256 1.26 -13.07 -2.05
N VAL A 257 0.15 -12.49 -2.51
CA VAL A 257 0.08 -11.17 -3.13
C VAL A 257 -0.47 -10.17 -2.13
N VAL A 258 0.13 -8.97 -2.11
CA VAL A 258 -0.42 -7.84 -1.36
C VAL A 258 -1.32 -7.03 -2.28
N LEU A 259 -2.62 -7.14 -2.08
CA LEU A 259 -3.63 -6.31 -2.74
C LEU A 259 -3.81 -5.01 -1.94
N GLU A 260 -3.67 -3.86 -2.61
CA GLU A 260 -3.99 -2.55 -2.05
C GLU A 260 -5.14 -1.89 -2.85
N LEU A 261 -6.23 -1.54 -2.15
CA LEU A 261 -7.34 -0.77 -2.71
C LEU A 261 -7.23 0.68 -2.23
N LYS A 262 -7.14 1.63 -3.16
CA LYS A 262 -7.01 3.06 -2.87
C LYS A 262 -8.17 3.80 -3.49
N PHE A 263 -8.84 4.62 -2.72
CA PHE A 263 -9.97 5.43 -3.18
C PHE A 263 -10.05 6.78 -2.48
N THR A 264 -10.63 7.77 -3.12
CA THR A 264 -10.90 9.09 -2.56
C THR A 264 -12.40 9.23 -2.30
N GLY A 265 -12.80 9.66 -1.10
CA GLY A 265 -14.21 9.82 -0.74
C GLY A 265 -14.88 8.51 -0.35
N ARG A 266 -16.05 8.23 -0.94
CA ARG A 266 -16.89 7.06 -0.61
C ARG A 266 -16.26 5.76 -1.15
N PHE A 267 -16.42 4.68 -0.39
CA PHE A 267 -16.03 3.33 -0.84
C PHE A 267 -16.86 2.91 -2.07
N PRO A 268 -16.22 2.64 -3.23
CA PRO A 268 -16.94 2.27 -4.45
C PRO A 268 -17.76 0.98 -4.27
N ASP A 269 -19.00 0.97 -4.77
CA ASP A 269 -19.89 -0.18 -4.62
C ASP A 269 -19.29 -1.45 -5.26
N TRP A 270 -18.58 -1.32 -6.39
CA TRP A 270 -17.88 -2.42 -7.05
C TRP A 270 -16.67 -2.94 -6.27
N PHE A 271 -16.03 -2.12 -5.41
CA PHE A 271 -15.05 -2.64 -4.44
C PHE A 271 -15.74 -3.51 -3.38
N GLY A 272 -16.93 -3.11 -2.92
CA GLY A 272 -17.72 -3.91 -1.97
C GLY A 272 -18.15 -5.24 -2.56
N GLU A 273 -18.57 -5.23 -3.82
CA GLU A 273 -18.89 -6.46 -4.54
C GLU A 273 -17.65 -7.37 -4.70
N MET A 274 -16.52 -6.83 -5.15
CA MET A 274 -15.27 -7.57 -5.28
C MET A 274 -14.84 -8.20 -3.95
N VAL A 275 -14.84 -7.42 -2.85
CA VAL A 275 -14.50 -7.91 -1.51
C VAL A 275 -15.40 -9.06 -1.09
N ARG A 276 -16.70 -8.98 -1.39
CA ARG A 276 -17.68 -10.03 -1.08
C ARG A 276 -17.49 -11.28 -1.94
N ILE A 277 -17.35 -11.13 -3.26
CA ILE A 277 -17.19 -12.24 -4.21
C ILE A 277 -15.95 -13.06 -3.89
N PHE A 278 -14.83 -12.39 -3.61
CA PHE A 278 -13.54 -13.05 -3.36
C PHE A 278 -13.28 -13.35 -1.87
N GLY A 279 -14.27 -13.13 -0.99
CA GLY A 279 -14.15 -13.44 0.44
C GLY A 279 -13.00 -12.70 1.15
N LEU A 280 -12.71 -11.46 0.75
CA LEU A 280 -11.49 -10.76 1.15
C LEU A 280 -11.55 -10.32 2.63
N LYS A 281 -10.55 -10.75 3.40
CA LYS A 281 -10.37 -10.33 4.80
C LYS A 281 -9.37 -9.19 4.90
N GLN A 282 -9.84 -8.00 5.29
CA GLN A 282 -8.97 -6.83 5.43
C GLN A 282 -7.90 -7.08 6.50
N GLY A 283 -6.66 -6.67 6.19
CA GLY A 283 -5.54 -6.76 7.09
C GLY A 283 -4.59 -5.57 6.98
N SER A 284 -3.37 -5.77 7.46
CA SER A 284 -2.27 -4.82 7.26
C SER A 284 -1.10 -5.53 6.61
N ALA A 285 -0.52 -4.92 5.59
CA ALA A 285 0.68 -5.41 4.90
C ALA A 285 1.70 -4.26 4.76
N SER A 286 2.58 -4.18 5.75
CA SER A 286 3.75 -3.33 5.81
C SER A 286 4.97 -4.10 5.35
N LYS A 287 5.32 -3.98 4.06
CA LYS A 287 6.49 -4.65 3.46
C LYS A 287 7.80 -4.50 4.27
N TYR A 288 8.02 -3.34 4.90
CA TYR A 288 9.15 -3.10 5.79
C TYR A 288 9.02 -3.85 7.13
N ALA A 289 8.06 -3.45 7.98
CA ALA A 289 7.92 -4.06 9.30
C ALA A 289 7.57 -5.56 9.27
N ASP A 290 6.68 -6.01 8.37
CA ASP A 290 6.43 -7.43 8.20
C ASP A 290 7.69 -8.15 7.71
N GLY A 291 8.49 -7.52 6.84
CA GLY A 291 9.75 -8.10 6.37
C GLY A 291 10.79 -8.26 7.46
N ILE A 292 10.97 -7.24 8.32
CA ILE A 292 11.85 -7.33 9.48
C ILE A 292 11.36 -8.41 10.44
N ALA A 293 10.05 -8.42 10.75
CA ALA A 293 9.48 -9.42 11.65
C ALA A 293 9.69 -10.84 11.13
N THR A 294 9.45 -11.08 9.83
CA THR A 294 9.60 -12.39 9.18
C THR A 294 11.06 -12.85 9.14
N LYS A 295 11.99 -11.97 8.76
CA LYS A 295 13.42 -12.33 8.67
C LYS A 295 14.09 -12.39 10.05
N GLY A 296 13.62 -11.61 11.01
CA GLY A 296 14.19 -11.44 12.34
C GLY A 296 14.98 -10.13 12.47
N GLU A 297 14.75 -9.43 13.58
CA GLU A 297 15.33 -8.12 13.88
C GLU A 297 16.85 -8.14 14.00
N SER A 298 17.42 -9.26 14.45
CA SER A 298 18.87 -9.46 14.61
C SER A 298 19.66 -9.22 13.32
N HIS A 299 19.04 -9.43 12.16
CA HIS A 299 19.67 -9.18 10.86
C HIS A 299 19.73 -7.70 10.48
N PHE A 300 18.96 -6.84 11.14
CA PHE A 300 18.82 -5.42 10.82
C PHE A 300 19.43 -4.50 11.87
N TYR A 301 19.83 -5.03 13.03
CA TYR A 301 20.70 -4.30 13.95
C TYR A 301 22.10 -4.19 13.34
N ARG A 302 22.70 -2.99 13.44
CA ARG A 302 24.10 -2.81 13.07
C ARG A 302 25.01 -3.63 14.00
N HIS A 303 26.06 -4.21 13.43
CA HIS A 303 27.02 -5.05 14.15
C HIS A 303 27.49 -4.42 15.47
N GLY A 304 27.35 -5.17 16.57
CA GLY A 304 27.81 -4.77 17.90
C GLY A 304 26.77 -4.01 18.75
N GLN A 305 25.61 -3.66 18.20
CA GLN A 305 24.53 -3.03 18.96
C GLN A 305 23.58 -4.09 19.53
N GLN A 306 23.30 -4.02 20.83
CA GLN A 306 22.19 -4.78 21.43
C GLN A 306 20.86 -4.12 21.02
N GLY A 307 19.82 -4.93 20.82
CA GLY A 307 18.48 -4.39 20.52
C GLY A 307 18.01 -3.37 21.57
N PRO A 308 17.07 -2.47 21.23
CA PRO A 308 16.60 -1.42 22.12
C PRO A 308 16.16 -1.97 23.48
N VAL A 309 16.39 -1.17 24.52
CA VAL A 309 15.62 -1.30 25.77
C VAL A 309 14.19 -0.84 25.48
N ARG A 310 13.30 -1.79 25.19
CA ARG A 310 11.88 -1.51 24.92
C ARG A 310 11.16 -1.18 26.22
N ALA A 311 10.23 -0.24 26.18
CA ALA A 311 9.41 0.12 27.34
C ALA A 311 8.58 -1.06 27.88
N ASP A 312 8.03 -1.89 26.98
CA ASP A 312 7.37 -3.15 27.30
C ASP A 312 7.76 -4.24 26.28
N PRO A 313 8.85 -5.00 26.55
CA PRO A 313 9.33 -6.03 25.63
C PRO A 313 8.30 -7.15 25.39
N ALA A 314 7.49 -7.49 26.39
CA ALA A 314 6.53 -8.59 26.31
C ALA A 314 5.36 -8.22 25.40
N ALA A 315 4.80 -7.02 25.56
CA ALA A 315 3.74 -6.53 24.68
C ALA A 315 4.22 -6.39 23.23
N SER A 316 5.43 -5.85 23.02
CA SER A 316 6.03 -5.74 21.69
C SER A 316 6.21 -7.11 21.02
N GLU A 317 6.65 -8.13 21.76
CA GLU A 317 6.80 -9.49 21.22
C GLU A 317 5.43 -10.13 20.92
N ALA A 318 4.43 -9.93 21.79
CA ALA A 318 3.07 -10.39 21.53
C ALA A 318 2.48 -9.76 20.26
N ASN A 319 2.65 -8.44 20.09
CA ASN A 319 2.23 -7.71 18.90
C ASN A 319 2.93 -8.22 17.63
N ARG A 320 4.23 -8.48 17.72
CA ARG A 320 5.03 -9.07 16.65
C ARG A 320 4.51 -10.46 16.27
N ARG A 321 4.28 -11.35 17.23
CA ARG A 321 3.72 -12.69 16.98
C ARG A 321 2.32 -12.63 16.38
N ALA A 322 1.45 -11.78 16.91
CA ALA A 322 0.11 -11.57 16.34
C ALA A 322 0.18 -11.09 14.89
N ARG A 323 1.18 -10.26 14.57
CA ARG A 323 1.43 -9.78 13.20
C ARG A 323 1.89 -10.90 12.28
N LEU A 324 2.85 -11.73 12.69
CA LEU A 324 3.32 -12.90 11.93
C LEU A 324 2.21 -13.94 11.70
N GLY A 325 1.40 -14.22 12.72
CA GLY A 325 0.26 -15.13 12.60
C GLY A 325 -0.76 -14.72 11.52
N ARG A 326 -0.82 -13.44 11.13
CA ARG A 326 -1.66 -13.00 9.99
C ARG A 326 -1.07 -13.38 8.63
N ILE A 327 0.27 -13.44 8.54
CA ILE A 327 0.99 -13.81 7.32
C ILE A 327 1.04 -15.33 7.19
N GLU A 328 1.16 -16.05 8.30
CA GLU A 328 1.31 -17.50 8.31
C GLU A 328 -0.03 -18.24 8.26
N ARG A 329 -1.13 -17.64 8.76
CA ARG A 329 -2.45 -18.29 8.78
C ARG A 329 -2.76 -18.92 7.42
N PRO A 330 -3.01 -20.25 7.37
CA PRO A 330 -3.55 -20.89 6.19
C PRO A 330 -4.85 -20.17 5.81
N LEU A 331 -5.08 -19.98 4.52
CA LEU A 331 -6.40 -19.60 4.04
C LEU A 331 -7.26 -20.85 4.18
N GLU A 332 -7.78 -21.11 5.38
CA GLU A 332 -8.79 -22.14 5.57
C GLU A 332 -10.02 -21.77 4.75
N GLY A 333 -10.32 -22.60 3.74
CA GLY A 333 -11.59 -22.63 3.00
C GLY A 333 -11.97 -21.34 2.29
N ALA A 334 -11.53 -21.21 1.03
CA ALA A 334 -12.27 -20.42 0.04
C ALA A 334 -13.33 -21.32 -0.62
#